data_AF-A0A932PGH6-F1
#
_entry.id   AF-A0A932PGH6-F1
#
_cell.length_a   1.000
_cell.length_b   1.000
_cell.length_c   1.000
_cell.angle_alpha   90.00
_cell.angle_beta   90.00
_cell.angle_gamma   90.00
#
_symmetry.space_group_name_H-M   'P 1'
#
loop_
_entity.id
_entity.type
_entity.pdbx_description
1 polymer ?
#
loop_
_entity_poly.entity_id
_entity_poly.type
_entity_poly.pdbx_seq_one_letter_code
_entity_poly.pdbx_strand_id
1 'polypeptide(L)'
;MGIYDRDYYRRATHGSAWLTGRAPVVTWLVIINVAVFFLELAFPERNLLFGDGDRLFALHTEGIDSWLKLDPQRVGPGNWEVWRLVTYAFCHGGPWHLIWNMLFLVWFGRELESMYGSREFLLFYLAGAVVAGLSHIGQCWVADFWPSAIGASGAVASVVFLYTLYYPRQQIWLFWGLFPIELRWLALIFIGLNLTGLLQGEGGIAHAAHLGGAAYGVLYKVLDLRFSRLFGGRFSWPSMRRLRRAMRQRPRVRVLVPPQEDVLLDERVDEVLAKISREGYDSLSEEERRILEEASQHYKERRR
;
A
#
# COMPACT_ATOMS: atom_id res chain seq x y z
N MET A 1 24.88 24.53 -25.48
CA MET A 1 23.82 23.73 -24.81
C MET A 1 23.64 22.48 -25.64
N GLY A 2 24.44 21.46 -25.32
CA GLY A 2 24.47 20.20 -26.06
C GLY A 2 23.13 19.48 -25.97
N ILE A 3 22.83 18.64 -26.96
CA ILE A 3 21.59 17.88 -27.05
C ILE A 3 21.40 16.92 -25.84
N TYR A 4 22.47 16.71 -25.07
CA TYR A 4 22.55 15.91 -23.84
C TYR A 4 22.22 16.67 -22.55
N ASP A 5 22.10 18.02 -22.58
CA ASP A 5 21.73 18.85 -21.41
C ASP A 5 20.21 19.02 -21.22
N ARG A 6 19.41 18.28 -22.01
CA ARG A 6 17.96 18.27 -21.86
C ARG A 6 17.56 17.22 -20.81
N ASP A 7 17.30 17.70 -19.60
CA ASP A 7 16.64 17.00 -18.48
C ASP A 7 15.26 16.36 -18.80
N TYR A 8 14.85 16.29 -20.07
CA TYR A 8 13.57 15.77 -20.53
C TYR A 8 13.43 14.23 -20.46
N TYR A 9 14.51 13.48 -20.23
CA TYR A 9 14.46 12.03 -20.05
C TYR A 9 14.54 11.54 -18.61
N ARG A 10 14.41 12.43 -17.61
CA ARG A 10 13.82 12.02 -16.34
C ARG A 10 12.30 11.93 -16.50
N ARG A 11 11.85 11.07 -17.41
CA ARG A 11 10.59 10.36 -17.15
C ARG A 11 10.80 9.77 -15.77
N ALA A 12 10.00 10.25 -14.82
CA ALA A 12 9.68 9.48 -13.65
C ALA A 12 9.39 8.09 -14.18
N THR A 13 10.35 7.19 -14.02
CA THR A 13 10.09 5.79 -14.22
C THR A 13 9.01 5.51 -13.20
N HIS A 14 7.76 5.50 -13.66
CA HIS A 14 6.70 4.62 -13.18
C HIS A 14 7.15 3.16 -13.42
N GLY A 15 8.41 2.85 -13.08
CA GLY A 15 8.94 1.52 -12.97
C GLY A 15 8.31 0.97 -11.72
N SER A 16 7.36 0.06 -11.95
CA SER A 16 6.71 -0.82 -11.00
C SER A 16 7.04 -0.46 -9.54
N ALA A 17 6.35 0.55 -9.02
CA ALA A 17 6.46 0.91 -7.61
C ALA A 17 6.31 -0.35 -6.74
N TRP A 18 5.51 -1.33 -7.19
CA TRP A 18 5.33 -2.71 -6.72
C TRP A 18 6.46 -3.31 -5.87
N LEU A 19 7.75 -3.19 -6.24
CA LEU A 19 8.85 -3.86 -5.52
C LEU A 19 9.91 -2.93 -4.91
N THR A 20 9.72 -1.60 -4.94
CA THR A 20 10.81 -0.63 -4.66
C THR A 20 11.04 -0.28 -3.18
N GLY A 21 10.49 -1.02 -2.21
CA GLY A 21 10.75 -0.79 -0.78
C GLY A 21 10.28 0.57 -0.22
N ARG A 22 9.45 1.31 -0.97
CA ARG A 22 8.95 2.64 -0.58
C ARG A 22 7.82 2.64 0.47
N ALA A 23 7.24 1.47 0.77
CA ALA A 23 6.10 1.32 1.67
C ALA A 23 6.24 0.05 2.53
N PRO A 24 7.20 0.02 3.48
CA PRO A 24 7.48 -1.18 4.27
C PRO A 24 6.28 -1.62 5.12
N VAL A 25 5.49 -0.70 5.67
CA VAL A 25 4.35 -1.08 6.53
C VAL A 25 3.22 -1.70 5.72
N VAL A 26 2.85 -1.10 4.58
CA VAL A 26 1.84 -1.72 3.70
C VAL A 26 2.27 -3.13 3.29
N THR A 27 3.55 -3.30 2.95
CA THR A 27 4.12 -4.61 2.60
C THR A 27 3.97 -5.61 3.74
N TRP A 28 4.33 -5.22 4.97
CA TRP A 28 4.19 -6.08 6.15
C TRP A 28 2.72 -6.38 6.48
N LEU A 29 1.82 -5.41 6.36
CA LEU A 29 0.39 -5.65 6.54
C LEU A 29 -0.11 -6.69 5.55
N VAL A 30 0.25 -6.60 4.27
CA VAL A 30 -0.12 -7.62 3.27
C VAL A 30 0.44 -8.98 3.64
N ILE A 31 1.73 -9.07 3.99
CA ILE A 31 2.38 -10.34 4.38
C ILE A 31 1.66 -10.96 5.58
N ILE A 32 1.35 -10.17 6.61
CA ILE A 32 0.68 -10.65 7.82
C ILE A 32 -0.73 -11.15 7.49
N ASN A 33 -1.51 -10.40 6.70
CA ASN A 33 -2.86 -10.82 6.31
C ASN A 33 -2.84 -12.12 5.49
N VAL A 34 -1.90 -12.24 4.56
CA VAL A 34 -1.72 -13.47 3.77
C VAL A 34 -1.30 -14.64 4.68
N ALA A 35 -0.37 -14.41 5.61
CA ALA A 35 0.09 -15.45 6.54
C ALA A 35 -1.06 -15.90 7.47
N VAL A 36 -1.83 -14.97 8.04
CA VAL A 36 -3.01 -15.28 8.86
C VAL A 36 -4.03 -16.07 8.04
N PHE A 37 -4.30 -15.67 6.79
CA PHE A 37 -5.20 -16.43 5.92
C PHE A 37 -4.73 -17.87 5.67
N PHE A 38 -3.43 -18.10 5.47
CA PHE A 38 -2.91 -19.47 5.38
C PHE A 38 -3.02 -20.24 6.69
N LEU A 39 -2.89 -19.58 7.84
CA LEU A 39 -3.14 -20.19 9.14
C LEU A 39 -4.62 -20.54 9.32
N GLU A 40 -5.55 -19.71 8.86
CA GLU A 40 -6.99 -20.00 8.83
C GLU A 40 -7.30 -21.26 8.00
N LEU A 41 -6.63 -21.42 6.86
CA LEU A 41 -6.76 -22.62 6.03
C LEU A 41 -6.12 -23.87 6.66
N ALA A 42 -5.02 -23.71 7.41
CA ALA A 42 -4.32 -24.81 8.06
C ALA A 42 -5.06 -25.31 9.32
N PHE A 43 -5.73 -24.40 10.03
CA PHE A 43 -6.44 -24.66 11.29
C PHE A 43 -7.91 -24.24 11.19
N PRO A 44 -8.72 -24.89 10.31
CA PRO A 44 -10.13 -24.60 10.22
C PRO A 44 -10.88 -25.21 11.41
N GLU A 45 -12.07 -24.66 11.72
CA GLU A 45 -13.02 -25.30 12.61
C GLU A 45 -13.41 -26.68 12.05
N ARG A 46 -13.45 -27.71 12.91
CA ARG A 46 -13.85 -29.07 12.50
C ARG A 46 -14.86 -29.64 13.48
N ASN A 47 -15.92 -30.19 12.91
CA ASN A 47 -16.92 -30.99 13.61
C ASN A 47 -16.81 -32.43 13.11
N LEU A 48 -16.06 -33.25 13.82
CA LEU A 48 -15.87 -34.65 13.47
C LEU A 48 -16.80 -35.51 14.32
N LEU A 49 -17.66 -36.27 13.66
CA LEU A 49 -18.49 -37.28 14.28
C LEU A 49 -17.78 -38.63 14.17
N PHE A 50 -17.52 -39.25 15.30
CA PHE A 50 -16.93 -40.58 15.41
C PHE A 50 -17.91 -41.49 16.12
N GLY A 51 -18.13 -42.70 15.63
CA GLY A 51 -19.03 -43.60 16.31
C GLY A 51 -19.42 -44.80 15.47
N ASP A 52 -19.86 -45.85 16.15
CA ASP A 52 -20.41 -47.04 15.53
C ASP A 52 -21.84 -47.22 16.07
N GLY A 53 -22.83 -47.13 15.18
CA GLY A 53 -24.28 -47.26 15.45
C GLY A 53 -24.82 -46.51 16.66
N ASP A 54 -24.63 -47.08 17.85
CA ASP A 54 -25.23 -46.69 19.12
C ASP A 54 -24.39 -45.71 19.95
N ARG A 55 -23.13 -45.43 19.56
CA ARG A 55 -22.25 -44.50 20.28
C ARG A 55 -21.65 -43.46 19.33
N LEU A 56 -22.30 -42.29 19.24
CA LEU A 56 -21.78 -41.11 18.56
C LEU A 56 -21.00 -40.23 19.53
N PHE A 57 -19.79 -39.85 19.13
CA PHE A 57 -18.90 -38.91 19.79
C PHE A 57 -18.64 -37.74 18.85
N ALA A 58 -18.88 -36.53 19.31
CA ALA A 58 -18.58 -35.31 18.56
C ALA A 58 -17.27 -34.72 19.08
N LEU A 59 -16.26 -34.61 18.21
CA LEU A 59 -15.07 -33.81 18.46
C LEU A 59 -15.23 -32.46 17.75
N HIS A 60 -15.31 -31.40 18.54
CA HIS A 60 -15.29 -30.03 18.06
C HIS A 60 -13.90 -29.44 18.26
N THR A 61 -13.27 -28.98 17.17
CA THR A 61 -12.03 -28.20 17.25
C THR A 61 -12.31 -26.79 16.77
N GLU A 62 -11.98 -25.80 17.60
CA GLU A 62 -12.07 -24.40 17.21
C GLU A 62 -11.00 -24.04 16.17
N GLY A 63 -11.38 -23.27 15.16
CA GLY A 63 -10.44 -22.70 14.19
C GLY A 63 -9.65 -21.54 14.79
N ILE A 64 -8.52 -21.18 14.17
CA ILE A 64 -7.71 -20.03 14.64
C ILE A 64 -8.49 -18.71 14.59
N ASP A 65 -9.45 -18.59 13.68
CA ASP A 65 -10.33 -17.43 13.54
C ASP A 65 -11.22 -17.24 14.78
N SER A 66 -11.55 -18.30 15.53
CA SER A 66 -12.36 -18.21 16.76
C SER A 66 -11.69 -17.30 17.80
N TRP A 67 -10.36 -17.25 17.82
CA TRP A 67 -9.56 -16.44 18.74
C TRP A 67 -9.35 -15.01 18.27
N LEU A 68 -9.45 -14.79 16.95
CA LEU A 68 -9.05 -13.55 16.29
C LEU A 68 -10.23 -12.69 15.85
N LYS A 69 -11.36 -13.32 15.45
CA LYS A 69 -12.55 -12.63 14.95
C LYS A 69 -13.12 -11.66 15.97
N LEU A 70 -13.78 -10.61 15.49
CA LEU A 70 -14.47 -9.68 16.35
C LEU A 70 -15.75 -10.35 16.83
N ASP A 71 -15.73 -10.83 18.07
CA ASP A 71 -16.91 -11.23 18.82
C ASP A 71 -17.30 -10.08 19.76
N PRO A 72 -18.37 -9.32 19.44
CA PRO A 72 -18.78 -8.17 20.24
C PRO A 72 -19.04 -8.51 21.72
N GLN A 73 -19.54 -9.71 22.01
CA GLN A 73 -19.90 -10.13 23.37
C GLN A 73 -18.65 -10.43 24.21
N ARG A 74 -17.53 -10.79 23.56
CA ARG A 74 -16.26 -11.07 24.25
C ARG A 74 -15.39 -9.85 24.50
N VAL A 75 -15.63 -8.75 23.77
CA VAL A 75 -14.88 -7.49 23.98
C VAL A 75 -15.34 -6.76 25.27
N GLY A 76 -16.59 -6.96 25.67
CA GLY A 76 -17.21 -6.27 26.81
C GLY A 76 -16.85 -6.82 28.19
N PRO A 77 -17.46 -6.25 29.25
CA PRO A 77 -17.27 -6.69 30.63
C PRO A 77 -17.59 -8.17 30.79
N GLY A 78 -16.63 -8.93 31.35
CA GLY A 78 -16.73 -10.37 31.58
C GLY A 78 -15.54 -11.12 30.99
N ASN A 79 -15.25 -10.91 29.71
CA ASN A 79 -14.20 -11.64 28.99
C ASN A 79 -12.97 -10.75 28.67
N TRP A 80 -13.15 -9.44 28.47
CA TRP A 80 -12.08 -8.47 28.23
C TRP A 80 -11.13 -8.84 27.07
N GLU A 81 -11.65 -9.48 26.03
CA GLU A 81 -10.88 -9.91 24.86
C GLU A 81 -10.61 -8.74 23.90
N VAL A 82 -10.02 -7.66 24.42
CA VAL A 82 -9.85 -6.37 23.73
C VAL A 82 -8.94 -6.45 22.50
N TRP A 83 -8.09 -7.48 22.39
CA TRP A 83 -7.28 -7.72 21.20
C TRP A 83 -8.14 -7.96 19.96
N ARG A 84 -9.38 -8.46 20.12
CA ARG A 84 -10.34 -8.69 19.03
C ARG A 84 -10.71 -7.42 18.28
N LEU A 85 -10.54 -6.23 18.88
CA LEU A 85 -10.71 -4.93 18.20
C LEU A 85 -9.64 -4.66 17.14
N VAL A 86 -8.56 -5.44 17.12
CA VAL A 86 -7.46 -5.31 16.16
C VAL A 86 -7.27 -6.59 15.36
N THR A 87 -7.29 -7.76 16.00
CA THR A 87 -6.97 -9.05 15.34
C THR A 87 -7.95 -9.42 14.24
N TYR A 88 -9.22 -9.04 14.37
CA TYR A 88 -10.25 -9.36 13.38
C TYR A 88 -9.95 -8.77 11.99
N ALA A 89 -9.21 -7.66 11.95
CA ALA A 89 -8.83 -6.98 10.72
C ALA A 89 -7.77 -7.76 9.93
N PHE A 90 -7.26 -8.87 10.46
CA PHE A 90 -6.30 -9.76 9.78
C PHE A 90 -6.93 -11.07 9.30
N CYS A 91 -8.15 -11.36 9.74
CA CYS A 91 -8.92 -12.57 9.36
C CYS A 91 -9.71 -12.36 8.08
N HIS A 92 -9.83 -13.39 7.24
CA HIS A 92 -10.54 -13.29 5.96
C HIS A 92 -11.43 -14.49 5.69
N GLY A 93 -12.73 -14.25 5.48
CA GLY A 93 -13.72 -15.29 5.17
C GLY A 93 -13.59 -15.94 3.78
N GLY A 94 -12.53 -15.67 3.03
CA GLY A 94 -12.28 -16.28 1.73
C GLY A 94 -11.22 -15.57 0.89
N PRO A 95 -10.73 -16.22 -0.19
CA PRO A 95 -9.63 -15.70 -0.99
C PRO A 95 -9.99 -14.39 -1.69
N TRP A 96 -11.22 -14.26 -2.20
CA TRP A 96 -11.67 -13.01 -2.82
C TRP A 96 -11.74 -11.85 -1.83
N HIS A 97 -12.16 -12.13 -0.60
CA HIS A 97 -12.18 -11.12 0.46
C HIS A 97 -10.76 -10.61 0.76
N LEU A 98 -9.78 -11.52 0.87
CA LEU A 98 -8.37 -11.16 1.04
C LEU A 98 -7.83 -10.36 -0.15
N ILE A 99 -8.03 -10.85 -1.38
CA ILE A 99 -7.49 -10.22 -2.60
C ILE A 99 -7.95 -8.77 -2.70
N TRP A 100 -9.25 -8.50 -2.55
CA TRP A 100 -9.78 -7.13 -2.67
C TRP A 100 -9.28 -6.20 -1.56
N ASN A 101 -9.23 -6.68 -0.31
CA ASN A 101 -8.68 -5.88 0.79
C ASN A 101 -7.20 -5.51 0.53
N MET A 102 -6.39 -6.48 0.15
CA MET A 102 -4.96 -6.26 -0.08
C MET A 102 -4.72 -5.40 -1.32
N LEU A 103 -5.52 -5.56 -2.38
CA LEU A 103 -5.43 -4.74 -3.58
C LEU A 103 -5.67 -3.26 -3.27
N PHE A 104 -6.76 -2.93 -2.58
CA PHE A 104 -7.05 -1.55 -2.20
C PHE A 104 -6.03 -0.99 -1.20
N LEU A 105 -5.59 -1.81 -0.24
CA LEU A 105 -4.52 -1.41 0.69
C LEU A 105 -3.23 -1.07 -0.05
N VAL A 106 -2.85 -1.85 -1.07
CA VAL A 106 -1.65 -1.60 -1.87
C VAL A 106 -1.80 -0.39 -2.79
N TRP A 107 -2.95 -0.21 -3.45
CA TRP A 107 -3.18 0.91 -4.34
C TRP A 107 -3.16 2.26 -3.62
N PHE A 108 -3.85 2.37 -2.50
CA PHE A 108 -4.02 3.66 -1.81
C PHE A 108 -3.08 3.81 -0.61
N GLY A 109 -2.88 2.73 0.14
CA GLY A 109 -2.10 2.77 1.38
C GLY A 109 -0.64 3.12 1.14
N ARG A 110 -0.07 2.74 0.00
CA ARG A 110 1.34 3.05 -0.30
C ARG A 110 1.60 4.52 -0.53
N GLU A 111 0.66 5.20 -1.20
CA GLU A 111 0.76 6.64 -1.41
C GLU A 111 0.59 7.37 -0.08
N LEU A 112 -0.38 6.94 0.75
CA LEU A 112 -0.55 7.50 2.08
C LEU A 112 0.63 7.23 3.01
N GLU A 113 1.25 6.04 2.95
CA GLU A 113 2.45 5.72 3.69
C GLU A 113 3.63 6.62 3.28
N SER A 114 3.75 6.94 1.99
CA SER A 114 4.80 7.83 1.49
C SER A 114 4.60 9.27 1.98
N MET A 115 3.34 9.71 2.04
CA MET A 115 2.95 11.06 2.49
C MET A 115 3.10 11.26 4.01
N TYR A 116 2.60 10.31 4.81
CA TYR A 116 2.56 10.43 6.27
C TYR A 116 3.76 9.78 6.98
N GLY A 117 4.44 8.86 6.30
CA GLY A 117 5.48 8.02 6.87
C GLY A 117 4.94 6.73 7.50
N SER A 118 5.75 5.67 7.45
CA SER A 118 5.42 4.31 7.89
C SER A 118 4.76 4.22 9.27
N ARG A 119 5.31 4.94 10.25
CA ARG A 119 4.80 4.86 11.62
C ARG A 119 3.40 5.45 11.76
N GLU A 120 3.20 6.62 11.17
CA GLU A 120 1.92 7.31 11.23
C GLU A 120 0.86 6.50 10.50
N PHE A 121 1.22 5.95 9.33
CA PHE A 121 0.34 5.08 8.56
C PHE A 121 -0.05 3.81 9.32
N LEU A 122 0.89 3.17 10.03
CA LEU A 122 0.59 1.99 10.86
C LEU A 122 -0.43 2.32 11.95
N LEU A 123 -0.21 3.41 12.69
CA LEU A 123 -1.13 3.82 13.75
C LEU A 123 -2.51 4.21 13.20
N PHE A 124 -2.53 4.92 12.06
CA PHE A 124 -3.75 5.23 11.34
C PHE A 124 -4.53 3.98 10.93
N TYR A 125 -3.85 2.99 10.34
CA TYR A 125 -4.48 1.75 9.91
C TYR A 125 -5.08 0.97 11.09
N LEU A 126 -4.30 0.80 12.18
CA LEU A 126 -4.75 0.07 13.37
C LEU A 126 -5.87 0.81 14.11
N ALA A 127 -5.80 2.13 14.23
CA ALA A 127 -6.88 2.92 14.81
C ALA A 127 -8.14 2.87 13.94
N GLY A 128 -8.01 2.85 12.62
CA GLY A 128 -9.12 2.63 11.70
C GLY A 128 -9.80 1.28 11.92
N ALA A 129 -9.02 0.21 12.12
CA ALA A 129 -9.55 -1.11 12.50
C ALA A 129 -10.34 -1.06 13.82
N VAL A 130 -9.81 -0.39 14.85
CA VAL A 130 -10.48 -0.23 16.15
C VAL A 130 -11.77 0.56 16.01
N VAL A 131 -11.76 1.70 15.33
CA VAL A 131 -12.96 2.54 15.15
C VAL A 131 -14.03 1.79 14.37
N ALA A 132 -13.64 1.08 13.30
CA ALA A 132 -14.56 0.22 12.55
C ALA A 132 -15.15 -0.89 13.43
N GLY A 133 -14.33 -1.55 14.25
CA GLY A 133 -14.80 -2.60 15.17
C GLY A 133 -15.76 -2.05 16.23
N LEU A 134 -15.46 -0.87 16.78
CA LEU A 134 -16.35 -0.19 17.72
C LEU A 134 -17.67 0.25 17.07
N SER A 135 -17.65 0.71 15.81
CA SER A 135 -18.88 1.01 15.07
C SER A 135 -19.75 -0.24 14.85
N HIS A 136 -19.13 -1.39 14.55
CA HIS A 136 -19.84 -2.67 14.47
C HIS A 136 -20.44 -3.09 15.81
N ILE A 137 -19.67 -3.00 16.91
CA ILE A 137 -20.19 -3.28 18.26
C ILE A 137 -21.34 -2.35 18.59
N GLY A 138 -21.22 -1.05 18.29
CA GLY A 138 -22.29 -0.07 18.50
C GLY A 138 -23.57 -0.42 17.73
N GLN A 139 -23.45 -0.88 16.48
CA GLN A 139 -24.60 -1.41 15.73
C GLN A 139 -25.22 -2.61 16.46
N CYS A 140 -24.41 -3.54 16.96
CA CYS A 140 -24.90 -4.73 17.64
C CYS A 140 -25.73 -4.38 18.89
N TRP A 141 -25.30 -3.38 19.65
CA TRP A 141 -26.07 -2.85 20.80
C TRP A 141 -27.41 -2.26 20.39
N VAL A 142 -27.46 -1.51 19.28
CA VAL A 142 -28.69 -0.86 18.80
C VAL A 142 -29.67 -1.88 18.22
N ALA A 143 -29.17 -2.88 17.49
CA ALA A 143 -29.97 -3.88 16.80
C ALA A 143 -30.32 -5.11 17.67
N ASP A 144 -29.73 -5.23 18.86
CA ASP A 144 -29.72 -6.45 19.69
C ASP A 144 -29.42 -7.73 18.90
N PHE A 145 -28.43 -7.61 18.01
CA PHE A 145 -27.99 -8.69 17.13
C PHE A 145 -26.47 -8.70 17.12
N TRP A 146 -25.87 -9.85 17.42
CA TRP A 146 -24.46 -9.95 17.81
C TRP A 146 -23.61 -10.80 16.86
N PRO A 147 -23.62 -10.55 15.55
CA PRO A 147 -22.82 -11.34 14.61
C PRO A 147 -21.33 -11.03 14.78
N SER A 148 -20.50 -12.07 14.68
CA SER A 148 -19.06 -11.88 14.60
C SER A 148 -18.67 -11.20 13.29
N ALA A 149 -17.58 -10.44 13.30
CA ALA A 149 -17.02 -9.81 12.11
C ALA A 149 -15.55 -10.21 11.89
N ILE A 150 -15.17 -10.32 10.61
CA ILE A 150 -13.78 -10.55 10.16
C ILE A 150 -13.53 -9.70 8.93
N GLY A 151 -12.29 -9.25 8.74
CA GLY A 151 -11.86 -8.56 7.53
C GLY A 151 -11.15 -7.25 7.77
N ALA A 152 -10.13 -7.00 6.96
CA ALA A 152 -9.40 -5.73 6.92
C ALA A 152 -10.25 -4.54 6.40
N SER A 153 -11.43 -4.80 5.86
CA SER A 153 -12.22 -3.87 5.06
C SER A 153 -12.58 -2.56 5.78
N GLY A 154 -12.80 -2.58 7.10
CA GLY A 154 -13.00 -1.36 7.89
C GLY A 154 -11.77 -0.44 7.90
N ALA A 155 -10.59 -1.01 8.15
CA ALA A 155 -9.33 -0.25 8.10
C ALA A 155 -8.96 0.19 6.68
N VAL A 156 -9.23 -0.66 5.69
CA VAL A 156 -9.06 -0.33 4.26
C VAL A 156 -10.02 0.79 3.86
N ALA A 157 -11.26 0.82 4.34
CA ALA A 157 -12.18 1.93 4.11
C ALA A 157 -11.60 3.25 4.65
N SER A 158 -10.97 3.25 5.82
CA SER A 158 -10.25 4.44 6.32
C SER A 158 -9.19 4.91 5.35
N VAL A 159 -8.35 3.99 4.84
CA VAL A 159 -7.31 4.29 3.84
C VAL A 159 -7.91 4.89 2.57
N VAL A 160 -8.95 4.26 2.01
CA VAL A 160 -9.62 4.70 0.78
C VAL A 160 -10.22 6.10 0.94
N PHE A 161 -10.91 6.35 2.05
CA PHE A 161 -11.55 7.64 2.30
C PHE A 161 -10.53 8.75 2.55
N LEU A 162 -9.47 8.46 3.32
CA LEU A 162 -8.38 9.42 3.50
C LEU A 162 -7.72 9.78 2.16
N TYR A 163 -7.43 8.78 1.32
CA TYR A 163 -6.86 8.98 -0.01
C TYR A 163 -7.81 9.78 -0.93
N THR A 164 -9.11 9.46 -0.91
CA THR A 164 -10.13 10.13 -1.73
C THR A 164 -10.21 11.63 -1.40
N LEU A 165 -9.99 12.02 -0.14
CA LEU A 165 -9.95 13.44 0.22
C LEU A 165 -8.71 14.18 -0.34
N TYR A 166 -7.62 13.48 -0.67
CA TYR A 166 -6.47 14.07 -1.34
C TYR A 166 -6.63 14.08 -2.85
N TYR A 167 -7.20 13.01 -3.41
CA TYR A 167 -7.29 12.81 -4.85
C TYR A 167 -8.73 12.50 -5.31
N PRO A 168 -9.70 13.40 -5.07
CA PRO A 168 -11.12 13.11 -5.30
C PRO A 168 -11.48 12.89 -6.78
N ARG A 169 -10.70 13.48 -7.70
CA ARG A 169 -10.85 13.34 -9.15
C ARG A 169 -9.95 12.26 -9.76
N GLN A 170 -9.18 11.53 -8.94
CA GLN A 170 -8.39 10.41 -9.44
C GLN A 170 -9.32 9.35 -10.00
N GLN A 171 -9.04 8.92 -11.23
CA GLN A 171 -9.85 7.91 -11.91
C GLN A 171 -9.33 6.51 -11.62
N ILE A 172 -10.26 5.60 -11.37
CA ILE A 172 -10.03 4.16 -11.32
C ILE A 172 -10.80 3.52 -12.45
N TRP A 173 -10.13 2.64 -13.16
CA TRP A 173 -10.72 1.91 -14.28
C TRP A 173 -11.33 0.61 -13.77
N LEU A 174 -12.66 0.58 -13.69
CA LEU A 174 -13.43 -0.60 -13.33
C LEU A 174 -13.58 -1.55 -14.53
N PHE A 175 -13.99 -2.79 -14.24
CA PHE A 175 -14.35 -3.80 -15.25
C PHE A 175 -13.26 -3.99 -16.32
N TRP A 176 -12.05 -4.34 -15.88
CA TRP A 176 -10.93 -4.65 -16.80
C TRP A 176 -10.55 -3.49 -17.74
N GLY A 177 -10.75 -2.24 -17.33
CA GLY A 177 -10.36 -1.08 -18.13
C GLY A 177 -11.48 -0.41 -18.91
N LEU A 178 -12.74 -0.81 -18.73
CA LEU A 178 -13.84 -0.32 -19.56
C LEU A 178 -14.47 0.98 -19.05
N PHE A 179 -14.53 1.18 -17.74
CA PHE A 179 -15.27 2.30 -17.15
C PHE A 179 -14.41 3.08 -16.16
N PRO A 180 -13.92 4.28 -16.54
CA PRO A 180 -13.24 5.16 -15.60
C PRO A 180 -14.27 5.83 -14.67
N ILE A 181 -14.07 5.69 -13.36
CA ILE A 181 -14.86 6.39 -12.34
C ILE A 181 -13.92 7.19 -11.44
N GLU A 182 -14.29 8.42 -11.12
CA GLU A 182 -13.55 9.20 -10.13
C GLU A 182 -13.80 8.67 -8.71
N LEU A 183 -12.77 8.71 -7.87
CA LEU A 183 -12.85 8.22 -6.50
C LEU A 183 -13.96 8.84 -5.66
N ARG A 184 -14.28 10.13 -5.85
CA ARG A 184 -15.39 10.77 -5.13
C ARG A 184 -16.73 10.08 -5.37
N TRP A 185 -16.98 9.61 -6.60
CA TRP A 185 -18.22 8.90 -6.92
C TRP A 185 -18.20 7.49 -6.35
N LEU A 186 -17.07 6.81 -6.43
CA LEU A 186 -16.91 5.50 -5.81
C LEU A 186 -17.12 5.56 -4.29
N ALA A 187 -16.61 6.60 -3.61
CA ALA A 187 -16.81 6.83 -2.19
C ALA A 187 -18.29 7.10 -1.84
N LEU A 188 -19.00 7.89 -2.66
CA LEU A 188 -20.43 8.13 -2.47
C LEU A 188 -21.26 6.85 -2.68
N ILE A 189 -20.95 6.06 -3.70
CA ILE A 189 -21.60 4.75 -3.93
C ILE A 189 -21.32 3.81 -2.76
N PHE A 190 -20.08 3.76 -2.27
CA PHE A 190 -19.70 2.96 -1.11
C PHE A 190 -20.51 3.35 0.15
N ILE A 191 -20.65 4.65 0.43
CA ILE A 191 -21.50 5.12 1.54
C ILE A 191 -22.94 4.69 1.32
N GLY A 192 -23.50 4.93 0.13
CA GLY A 192 -24.89 4.60 -0.19
C GLY A 192 -25.19 3.11 0.00
N LEU A 193 -24.35 2.23 -0.56
CA LEU A 193 -24.53 0.79 -0.45
C LEU A 193 -24.43 0.29 1.00
N ASN A 194 -23.43 0.77 1.76
CA ASN A 194 -23.29 0.35 3.15
C ASN A 194 -24.37 0.93 4.06
N LEU A 195 -24.84 2.14 3.79
CA LEU A 195 -25.96 2.71 4.54
C LEU A 195 -27.25 1.94 4.26
N THR A 196 -27.54 1.63 3.00
CA THR A 196 -28.70 0.81 2.63
C THR A 196 -28.63 -0.57 3.26
N GLY A 197 -27.51 -1.29 3.13
CA GLY A 197 -27.36 -2.62 3.72
C GLY A 197 -27.47 -2.61 5.25
N LEU A 198 -26.93 -1.56 5.90
CA LEU A 198 -27.11 -1.34 7.33
C LEU A 198 -28.58 -1.16 7.72
N LEU A 199 -29.33 -0.33 6.98
CA LEU A 199 -30.74 -0.05 7.26
C LEU A 199 -31.66 -1.23 6.94
N GLN A 200 -31.29 -2.05 5.95
CA GLN A 200 -32.03 -3.25 5.58
C GLN A 200 -31.69 -4.47 6.44
N GLY A 201 -30.67 -4.37 7.31
CA GLY A 201 -30.23 -5.47 8.15
C GLY A 201 -29.64 -6.63 7.35
N GLU A 202 -28.99 -6.33 6.21
CA GLU A 202 -28.36 -7.37 5.38
C GLU A 202 -27.26 -8.09 6.18
N GLY A 203 -27.39 -9.41 6.26
CA GLY A 203 -26.42 -10.27 6.95
C GLY A 203 -25.17 -10.55 6.11
N GLY A 204 -24.10 -10.97 6.76
CA GLY A 204 -22.86 -11.40 6.09
C GLY A 204 -21.90 -10.26 5.71
N ILE A 205 -22.27 -8.99 5.91
CA ILE A 205 -21.42 -7.82 5.68
C ILE A 205 -21.46 -6.90 6.91
N ALA A 206 -20.30 -6.50 7.42
CA ALA A 206 -20.19 -5.58 8.55
C ALA A 206 -20.35 -4.11 8.12
N HIS A 207 -21.55 -3.74 7.66
CA HIS A 207 -21.82 -2.42 7.09
C HIS A 207 -21.48 -1.25 8.03
N ALA A 208 -21.78 -1.36 9.33
CA ALA A 208 -21.39 -0.31 10.28
C ALA A 208 -19.87 -0.21 10.46
N ALA A 209 -19.13 -1.32 10.35
CA ALA A 209 -17.66 -1.28 10.37
C ALA A 209 -17.11 -0.50 9.17
N HIS A 210 -17.67 -0.73 7.98
CA HIS A 210 -17.29 -0.01 6.76
C HIS A 210 -17.57 1.49 6.87
N LEU A 211 -18.76 1.88 7.34
CA LEU A 211 -19.12 3.29 7.53
C LEU A 211 -18.27 3.94 8.63
N GLY A 212 -18.02 3.25 9.73
CA GLY A 212 -17.15 3.70 10.82
C GLY A 212 -15.71 3.94 10.36
N GLY A 213 -15.16 3.00 9.58
CA GLY A 213 -13.85 3.12 8.97
C GLY A 213 -13.76 4.29 8.00
N ALA A 214 -14.77 4.47 7.13
CA ALA A 214 -14.86 5.59 6.20
C ALA A 214 -14.93 6.94 6.95
N ALA A 215 -15.79 7.04 7.96
CA ALA A 215 -15.92 8.22 8.80
C ALA A 215 -14.61 8.55 9.52
N TYR A 216 -13.91 7.55 10.07
CA TYR A 216 -12.58 7.74 10.66
C TYR A 216 -11.58 8.31 9.66
N GLY A 217 -11.50 7.78 8.44
CA GLY A 217 -10.60 8.28 7.41
C GLY A 217 -10.85 9.77 7.08
N VAL A 218 -12.13 10.17 7.04
CA VAL A 218 -12.52 11.57 6.83
C VAL A 218 -12.15 12.45 8.02
N LEU A 219 -12.57 12.06 9.23
CA LEU A 219 -12.33 12.81 10.46
C LEU A 219 -10.83 12.94 10.75
N TYR A 220 -10.04 11.91 10.47
CA TYR A 220 -8.58 11.93 10.64
C TYR A 220 -7.93 13.09 9.89
N LYS A 221 -8.39 13.37 8.66
CA LYS A 221 -7.90 14.50 7.86
C LYS A 221 -8.50 15.82 8.31
N VAL A 222 -9.82 15.89 8.47
CA VAL A 222 -10.55 17.14 8.75
C VAL A 222 -10.19 17.71 10.11
N LEU A 223 -10.07 16.86 11.13
CA LEU A 223 -9.69 17.25 12.49
C LEU A 223 -8.17 17.15 12.72
N ASP A 224 -7.41 16.76 11.70
CA ASP A 224 -5.95 16.59 11.74
C ASP A 224 -5.47 15.73 12.92
N LEU A 225 -6.06 14.54 13.06
CA LEU A 225 -5.82 13.59 14.17
C LEU A 225 -4.48 12.85 14.08
N ARG A 226 -3.47 13.50 13.50
CA ARG A 226 -2.13 12.93 13.35
C ARG A 226 -1.56 12.56 14.70
N PHE A 227 -1.25 11.28 14.89
CA PHE A 227 -0.63 10.76 16.11
C PHE A 227 0.73 11.40 16.39
N SER A 228 1.47 11.74 15.34
CA SER A 228 2.71 12.53 15.47
C SER A 228 2.50 13.90 16.13
N ARG A 229 1.34 14.53 15.94
CA ARG A 229 0.92 15.78 16.60
C ARG A 229 0.34 15.52 17.99
N LEU A 230 -0.56 14.55 18.10
CA LEU A 230 -1.24 14.20 19.35
C LEU A 230 -0.27 13.73 20.45
N PHE A 231 0.78 12.99 20.07
CA PHE A 231 1.76 12.43 21.01
C PHE A 231 3.14 13.11 20.92
N GLY A 232 3.20 14.30 20.31
CA GLY A 232 4.34 15.22 20.19
C GLY A 232 5.72 14.64 20.48
N GLY A 233 6.42 14.13 19.46
CA GLY A 233 7.87 13.88 19.45
C GLY A 233 8.49 12.92 20.49
N ARG A 234 7.74 12.48 21.51
CA ARG A 234 8.29 11.78 22.70
C ARG A 234 8.38 10.28 22.58
N PHE A 235 7.67 9.69 21.63
CA PHE A 235 7.68 8.24 21.46
C PHE A 235 8.65 7.86 20.33
N SER A 236 9.95 7.87 20.59
CA SER A 236 10.97 7.37 19.65
C SER A 236 11.25 5.91 19.98
N TRP A 237 10.85 4.96 19.10
CA TRP A 237 11.18 3.55 19.32
C TRP A 237 12.72 3.39 19.30
N PRO A 238 13.36 2.83 20.35
CA PRO A 238 14.82 2.77 20.45
C PRO A 238 15.54 1.94 19.36
N SER A 239 14.82 1.22 18.50
CA SER A 239 15.39 0.23 17.57
C SER A 239 15.73 0.78 16.18
N MET A 240 15.10 1.87 15.73
CA MET A 240 15.23 2.30 14.32
C MET A 240 16.24 3.43 14.08
N ARG A 241 16.77 4.06 15.14
CA ARG A 241 17.86 5.06 15.01
C ARG A 241 19.17 4.40 14.56
N ARG A 242 19.48 3.19 15.05
CA ARG A 242 20.67 2.43 14.63
C ARG A 242 20.56 1.97 13.17
N LEU A 243 19.41 1.43 12.78
CA LEU A 243 19.16 0.99 11.40
C LEU A 243 19.16 2.15 10.40
N ARG A 244 18.54 3.28 10.73
CA ARG A 244 18.61 4.51 9.91
C ARG A 244 20.02 5.06 9.77
N ARG A 245 20.89 4.92 10.78
CA ARG A 245 22.29 5.36 10.73
C ARG A 245 23.14 4.42 9.87
N ALA A 246 22.83 3.13 9.87
CA ALA A 246 23.42 2.14 8.97
C ALA A 246 22.97 2.36 7.52
N MET A 247 21.67 2.63 7.28
CA MET A 247 21.12 2.86 5.93
C MET A 247 21.38 4.26 5.37
N ARG A 248 21.73 5.26 6.21
CA ARG A 248 22.16 6.60 5.74
C ARG A 248 23.57 6.62 5.18
N GLN A 249 24.32 5.53 5.27
CA GLN A 249 25.52 5.34 4.46
C GLN A 249 25.09 5.10 3.01
N ARG A 250 24.57 6.15 2.36
CA ARG A 250 24.53 6.18 0.90
C ARG A 250 25.98 6.00 0.45
N PRO A 251 26.29 5.08 -0.48
CA PRO A 251 27.59 5.08 -1.10
C PRO A 251 27.83 6.50 -1.64
N ARG A 252 28.93 7.12 -1.25
CA ARG A 252 29.35 8.39 -1.86
C ARG A 252 29.51 8.09 -3.34
N VAL A 253 28.54 8.50 -4.16
CA VAL A 253 28.69 8.49 -5.61
C VAL A 253 29.84 9.44 -5.87
N ARG A 254 31.02 8.89 -6.15
CA ARG A 254 32.12 9.68 -6.72
C ARG A 254 31.58 10.17 -8.05
N VAL A 255 31.31 11.48 -8.13
CA VAL A 255 31.11 12.14 -9.41
C VAL A 255 32.43 11.97 -10.14
N LEU A 256 32.48 11.04 -11.09
CA LEU A 256 33.58 10.93 -12.04
C LEU A 256 33.46 12.18 -12.90
N VAL A 257 34.26 13.20 -12.56
CA VAL A 257 34.51 14.32 -13.47
C VAL A 257 35.38 13.72 -14.58
N PRO A 258 34.92 13.72 -15.84
CA PRO A 258 35.74 13.26 -16.96
C PRO A 258 37.05 14.07 -17.00
N PRO A 259 38.18 13.48 -17.40
CA PRO A 259 39.38 14.23 -17.76
C PRO A 259 39.02 15.37 -18.72
N GLN A 260 39.70 16.51 -18.61
CA GLN A 260 39.44 17.68 -19.47
C GLN A 260 39.62 17.36 -20.97
N GLU A 261 40.48 16.39 -21.29
CA GLU A 261 40.69 15.87 -22.65
C GLU A 261 39.42 15.21 -23.21
N ASP A 262 38.70 14.42 -22.42
CA ASP A 262 37.45 13.76 -22.83
C ASP A 262 36.37 14.81 -23.14
N VAL A 263 36.29 15.87 -22.34
CA VAL A 263 35.32 16.97 -22.54
C VAL A 263 35.60 17.70 -23.85
N LEU A 264 36.87 18.01 -24.14
CA LEU A 264 37.27 18.67 -25.38
C LEU A 264 37.06 17.76 -26.61
N LEU A 265 37.28 16.46 -26.47
CA LEU A 265 37.02 15.49 -27.53
C LEU A 265 35.53 15.39 -27.83
N ASP A 266 34.69 15.29 -26.79
CA ASP A 266 33.22 15.24 -26.92
C ASP A 266 32.67 16.50 -27.60
N GLU A 267 33.17 17.69 -27.24
CA GLU A 267 32.77 18.96 -27.88
C GLU A 267 33.12 18.97 -29.38
N ARG A 268 34.31 18.52 -29.75
CA ARG A 268 34.73 18.43 -31.16
C ARG A 268 33.90 17.41 -31.94
N VAL A 269 33.55 16.28 -31.32
CA VAL A 269 32.67 15.28 -31.94
C VAL A 269 31.28 15.86 -32.16
N ASP A 270 30.72 16.57 -31.19
CA ASP A 270 29.41 17.22 -31.32
C ASP A 270 29.37 18.24 -32.47
N GLU A 271 30.44 19.02 -32.68
CA GLU A 271 30.56 19.93 -33.82
C GLU A 271 30.53 19.20 -35.16
N VAL A 272 31.29 18.10 -35.27
CA VAL A 272 31.34 17.27 -36.48
C VAL A 272 29.98 16.60 -36.74
N LEU A 273 29.32 16.06 -35.70
CA LEU A 273 27.99 15.47 -35.80
C LEU A 273 26.94 16.51 -36.21
N ALA A 274 27.03 17.74 -35.70
CA ALA A 274 26.14 18.83 -36.09
C ALA A 274 26.32 19.20 -37.57
N LYS A 275 27.55 19.17 -38.08
CA LYS A 275 27.84 19.37 -39.52
C LYS A 275 27.25 18.26 -40.37
N ILE A 276 27.45 16.99 -39.99
CA ILE A 276 26.86 15.82 -40.69
C ILE A 276 25.33 15.95 -40.76
N SER A 277 24.70 16.39 -39.67
CA SER A 277 23.25 16.58 -39.61
C SER A 277 22.74 17.67 -40.56
N ARG A 278 23.55 18.68 -40.89
CA ARG A 278 23.15 19.77 -41.80
C ARG A 278 23.52 19.49 -43.25
N GLU A 279 24.68 18.91 -43.49
CA GLU A 279 25.34 18.90 -44.81
C GLU A 279 25.58 17.47 -45.34
N GLY A 280 25.28 16.44 -44.55
CA GLY A 280 25.51 15.03 -44.90
C GLY A 280 26.92 14.55 -44.56
N TYR A 281 27.15 13.24 -44.64
CA TYR A 281 28.42 12.62 -44.26
C TYR A 281 29.56 12.94 -45.25
N ASP A 282 29.23 13.14 -46.52
CA ASP A 282 30.20 13.40 -47.58
C ASP A 282 30.82 14.81 -47.51
N SER A 283 30.29 15.70 -46.67
CA SER A 283 30.81 17.06 -46.46
C SER A 283 31.99 17.13 -45.48
N LEU A 284 32.37 15.99 -44.89
CA LEU A 284 33.45 15.91 -43.90
C LEU A 284 34.82 16.07 -44.55
N SER A 285 35.67 16.88 -43.92
CA SER A 285 37.09 16.93 -44.23
C SER A 285 37.83 15.70 -43.69
N GLU A 286 39.03 15.43 -44.21
CA GLU A 286 39.90 14.36 -43.70
C GLU A 286 40.25 14.56 -42.21
N GLU A 287 40.32 15.80 -41.75
CA GLU A 287 40.56 16.12 -40.34
C GLU A 287 39.34 15.79 -39.46
N GLU A 288 38.13 16.12 -39.92
CA GLU A 288 36.87 15.84 -39.19
C GLU A 288 36.57 14.33 -39.12
N ARG A 289 36.91 13.58 -40.18
CA ARG A 289 36.84 12.11 -40.17
C ARG A 289 37.79 11.51 -39.13
N ARG A 290 39.00 12.05 -39.02
CA ARG A 290 39.99 11.60 -38.03
C ARG A 290 39.51 11.81 -36.59
N ILE A 291 38.78 12.90 -36.31
CA ILE A 291 38.19 13.17 -34.99
C ILE A 291 37.17 12.08 -34.60
N LEU A 292 36.33 11.64 -35.54
CA LEU A 292 35.35 10.56 -35.30
C LEU A 292 36.03 9.21 -35.07
N GLU A 293 37.12 8.93 -35.80
CA GLU A 293 37.91 7.71 -35.62
C GLU A 293 38.61 7.70 -34.25
N GLU A 294 39.23 8.82 -33.87
CA GLU A 294 39.88 9.02 -32.58
C GLU A 294 38.89 8.84 -31.42
N ALA A 295 37.71 9.46 -31.50
CA ALA A 295 36.63 9.27 -30.53
C ALA A 295 36.14 7.81 -30.48
N SER A 296 35.99 7.15 -31.64
CA SER A 296 35.58 5.74 -31.71
C SER A 296 36.57 4.82 -31.00
N GLN A 297 37.88 5.04 -31.17
CA GLN A 297 38.91 4.28 -30.47
C GLN A 297 38.93 4.58 -28.97
N HIS A 298 38.88 5.87 -28.61
CA HIS A 298 38.86 6.31 -27.22
C HIS A 298 37.68 5.69 -26.43
N TYR A 299 36.47 5.66 -26.99
CA TYR A 299 35.33 5.01 -26.33
C TYR A 299 35.42 3.48 -26.28
N LYS A 300 36.09 2.83 -27.25
CA LYS A 300 36.34 1.38 -27.23
C LYS A 300 37.33 1.00 -26.13
N GLU A 301 38.37 1.79 -25.94
CA GLU A 301 39.38 1.59 -24.89
C GLU A 301 38.76 1.75 -23.48
N ARG A 302 37.88 2.75 -23.28
CA ARG A 302 37.16 2.95 -22.01
C ARG A 302 36.11 1.90 -21.67
N ARG A 303 35.65 1.10 -22.65
CA ARG A 303 34.66 0.04 -22.45
C ARG A 303 35.28 -1.31 -22.05
N ARG A 304 36.60 -1.46 -22.14
CA ARG A 304 37.35 -2.64 -21.66
C ARG A 304 37.69 -2.50 -20.19
#